data_AF-A0A4Y2JLK2-F1
#
_entry.id   AF-A0A4Y2JLK2-F1
#
_cell.length_a   1.000
_cell.length_b   1.000
_cell.length_c   1.000
_cell.angle_alpha   90.00
_cell.angle_beta   90.00
_cell.angle_gamma   90.00
#
_symmetry.space_group_name_H-M   'P 1'
#
loop_
_entity.id
_entity.type
_entity.pdbx_description
1 polymer ?
#
loop_
_entity_poly.entity_id
_entity_poly.type
_entity_poly.pdbx_seq_one_letter_code
_entity_poly.pdbx_strand_id
1 'polypeptide(L)'
;ILDLFEKLTSQGFTILFSWIPSHVGIDGNEEADMAAKSASLSTASTIPVNDLKKYIKQLLLFKWQGQWTLDTGNKLHTVKPVVEFWPSLKNRKADTILTRLRVGHTRFTHRHLLLGEQAPMCSQCYVYALYYVCSSHLIRLFKF
;
A
#
# COMPACT_ATOMS: atom_id res chain seq x y z
N ILE A 1 18.79 10.15 -28.31
CA ILE A 1 18.31 10.35 -29.71
C ILE A 1 18.31 11.83 -30.07
N LEU A 2 17.64 12.69 -29.30
CA LEU A 2 17.64 14.16 -29.54
C LEU A 2 19.05 14.76 -29.50
N ASP A 3 19.86 14.46 -28.47
CA ASP A 3 21.24 14.97 -28.37
C ASP A 3 22.13 14.57 -29.56
N LEU A 4 21.94 13.37 -30.10
CA LEU A 4 22.69 12.89 -31.26
C LEU A 4 22.25 13.63 -32.54
N PHE A 5 20.95 13.85 -32.68
CA PHE A 5 20.39 14.61 -33.79
C PHE A 5 20.92 16.04 -33.79
N GLU A 6 20.81 16.76 -32.67
CA GLU A 6 21.32 18.13 -32.54
C GLU A 6 22.82 18.24 -32.81
N LYS A 7 23.61 17.27 -32.30
CA LYS A 7 25.05 17.20 -32.55
C LYS A 7 25.37 17.07 -34.04
N LEU A 8 24.69 16.18 -34.75
CA LEU A 8 24.96 15.95 -36.17
C LEU A 8 24.47 17.12 -37.03
N THR A 9 23.33 17.72 -36.70
CA THR A 9 22.83 18.91 -37.41
C THR A 9 23.76 20.11 -37.20
N SER A 10 24.31 20.31 -35.99
CA SER A 10 25.28 21.39 -35.73
C SER A 10 26.62 21.21 -36.46
N GLN A 11 26.93 19.99 -36.89
CA GLN A 11 28.09 19.68 -37.74
C GLN A 11 27.81 19.84 -39.25
N GLY A 12 26.61 20.28 -39.63
CA GLY A 12 26.22 20.52 -41.02
C GLY A 12 25.69 19.28 -41.76
N PHE A 13 25.44 18.16 -41.06
CA PHE A 13 24.82 17.00 -41.69
C PHE A 13 23.32 17.21 -41.91
N THR A 14 22.83 16.83 -43.08
CA THR A 14 21.38 16.75 -43.34
C THR A 14 20.88 15.37 -42.94
N ILE A 15 19.94 15.32 -41.99
CA ILE A 15 19.35 14.07 -41.49
C ILE A 15 17.93 13.93 -42.01
N LEU A 16 17.61 12.75 -42.54
CA LEU A 16 16.29 12.36 -43.02
C LEU A 16 15.78 11.18 -42.20
N PHE A 17 14.53 11.26 -41.75
CA PHE A 17 13.84 10.15 -41.08
C PHE A 17 12.85 9.51 -42.05
N SER A 18 12.99 8.20 -42.24
CA SER A 18 12.09 7.40 -43.05
C SER A 18 11.51 6.28 -42.19
N TRP A 19 10.20 6.08 -42.28
CA TRP A 19 9.54 4.93 -41.67
C TRP A 19 9.69 3.72 -42.57
N ILE A 20 10.06 2.58 -41.98
CA ILE A 20 10.19 1.30 -42.65
C ILE A 20 9.27 0.29 -41.94
N PRO A 21 8.42 -0.45 -42.66
CA PRO A 21 7.62 -1.52 -42.05
C PRO A 21 8.51 -2.63 -41.48
N SER A 22 8.14 -3.17 -40.32
CA SER A 22 8.87 -4.29 -39.72
C SER A 22 8.63 -5.61 -40.46
N HIS A 23 9.62 -6.51 -40.44
CA HIS A 23 9.52 -7.90 -40.90
C HIS A 23 9.12 -8.06 -42.39
N VAL A 24 9.64 -7.19 -43.25
CA VAL A 24 9.39 -7.25 -44.70
C VAL A 24 10.60 -7.73 -45.50
N GLY A 25 11.66 -8.27 -44.88
CA GLY A 25 12.83 -8.76 -45.59
C GLY A 25 13.84 -7.69 -46.02
N ILE A 26 13.84 -6.52 -45.37
CA ILE A 26 14.87 -5.49 -45.64
C ILE A 26 16.05 -5.75 -44.71
N ASP A 27 17.14 -6.28 -45.26
CA ASP A 27 18.32 -6.75 -44.52
C ASP A 27 18.79 -5.77 -43.43
N GLY A 28 18.99 -4.49 -43.76
CA GLY A 28 19.46 -3.49 -42.78
C GLY A 28 18.46 -3.15 -41.67
N ASN A 29 17.16 -3.26 -41.93
CA ASN A 29 16.13 -3.08 -40.91
C ASN A 29 16.04 -4.32 -40.00
N GLU A 30 16.18 -5.50 -40.58
CA GLU A 30 16.21 -6.76 -39.83
C GLU A 30 17.46 -6.87 -38.95
N GLU A 31 18.62 -6.43 -39.44
CA GLU A 31 19.85 -6.36 -38.65
C GLU A 31 19.70 -5.38 -37.47
N ALA A 32 19.12 -4.20 -37.71
CA ALA A 32 18.83 -3.25 -36.64
C ALA A 32 17.86 -3.81 -35.59
N ASP A 33 16.79 -4.50 -36.02
CA ASP A 33 15.82 -5.14 -35.11
C ASP A 33 16.46 -6.31 -34.32
N MET A 34 17.32 -7.12 -34.95
CA MET A 34 18.11 -8.16 -34.27
C MET A 34 19.09 -7.57 -33.24
N ALA A 35 19.76 -6.46 -33.58
CA ALA A 35 20.65 -5.76 -32.67
C ALA A 35 19.88 -5.18 -31.46
N ALA A 36 18.72 -4.58 -31.69
CA ALA A 36 17.86 -4.08 -30.62
C ALA A 36 17.36 -5.23 -29.70
N LYS A 37 16.91 -6.35 -30.29
CA LYS A 37 16.48 -7.54 -29.54
C LYS A 37 17.61 -8.14 -28.71
N SER A 38 18.80 -8.29 -29.27
CA SER A 38 19.95 -8.84 -28.54
C SER A 38 20.38 -7.95 -27.36
N ALA A 39 20.36 -6.63 -27.52
CA ALA A 39 20.59 -5.68 -26.42
C ALA A 39 19.49 -5.73 -25.33
N SER A 40 18.25 -6.05 -25.70
CA SER A 40 17.16 -6.23 -24.72
C SER A 40 17.32 -7.51 -23.88
N LEU A 41 17.90 -8.55 -24.46
CA LEU A 41 18.14 -9.82 -23.77
C LEU A 41 19.26 -9.69 -22.72
N SER A 42 20.26 -8.83 -22.93
CA SER A 42 21.32 -8.59 -21.94
C SER A 42 20.83 -7.82 -20.70
N THR A 43 19.65 -7.21 -20.76
CA THR A 43 18.99 -6.55 -19.63
C THR A 43 17.85 -7.37 -19.03
N ALA A 44 17.61 -8.58 -19.53
CA ALA A 44 16.64 -9.49 -18.95
C ALA A 44 17.07 -9.86 -17.53
N SER A 45 16.40 -9.29 -16.53
CA SER A 45 16.61 -9.65 -15.13
C SER A 45 16.40 -11.16 -14.96
N THR A 46 17.36 -11.83 -14.33
CA THR A 46 17.27 -13.25 -13.98
C THR A 46 16.05 -13.57 -13.10
N ILE A 47 15.50 -12.55 -12.42
CA ILE A 47 14.37 -12.69 -11.51
C ILE A 47 13.10 -12.17 -12.20
N PRO A 48 12.05 -13.00 -12.30
CA PRO A 48 10.75 -12.54 -12.78
C PRO A 48 10.28 -11.33 -11.99
N VAL A 49 9.82 -10.28 -12.69
CA VAL A 49 9.36 -9.02 -12.06
C VAL A 49 8.27 -9.27 -11.00
N ASN A 50 7.44 -10.30 -11.16
CA ASN A 50 6.41 -10.67 -10.19
C ASN A 50 6.97 -11.15 -8.85
N ASP A 51 8.08 -11.89 -8.87
CA ASP A 51 8.74 -12.36 -7.66
C ASP A 51 9.39 -11.20 -6.92
N LEU A 52 10.04 -10.30 -7.65
CA LEU A 52 10.57 -9.06 -7.08
C LEU A 52 9.46 -8.21 -6.45
N LYS A 53 8.32 -8.03 -7.14
CA LYS A 53 7.15 -7.33 -6.59
C LYS A 53 6.63 -7.96 -5.31
N LYS A 54 6.55 -9.30 -5.26
CA LYS A 54 6.10 -10.04 -4.07
C LYS A 54 7.07 -9.85 -2.90
N TYR A 55 8.36 -9.97 -3.17
CA TYR A 55 9.41 -9.77 -2.16
C TYR A 55 9.38 -8.35 -1.58
N ILE A 56 9.31 -7.32 -2.44
CA ILE A 56 9.22 -5.92 -2.00
C ILE A 56 7.99 -5.70 -1.13
N LYS A 57 6.82 -6.23 -1.52
CA LYS A 57 5.59 -6.14 -0.71
C LYS A 57 5.76 -6.79 0.66
N GLN A 58 6.37 -7.97 0.73
CA GLN A 58 6.62 -8.67 2.00
C GLN A 58 7.57 -7.87 2.89
N LEU A 59 8.64 -7.31 2.33
CA LEU A 59 9.59 -6.48 3.07
C LEU A 59 8.93 -5.21 3.64
N LEU A 60 8.08 -4.56 2.84
CA LEU A 60 7.31 -3.39 3.28
C LEU A 60 6.36 -3.74 4.42
N LEU A 61 5.60 -4.83 4.30
CA LEU A 61 4.69 -5.28 5.36
C LEU A 61 5.45 -5.67 6.64
N PHE A 62 6.61 -6.33 6.52
CA PHE A 62 7.44 -6.67 7.66
C PHE A 62 7.94 -5.42 8.40
N LYS A 63 8.45 -4.42 7.67
CA LYS A 63 8.89 -3.16 8.27
C LYS A 63 7.72 -2.42 8.92
N TRP A 64 6.57 -2.36 8.25
CA TRP A 64 5.38 -1.71 8.80
C TRP A 64 4.87 -2.42 10.06
N GLN A 65 4.85 -3.75 10.06
CA GLN A 65 4.52 -4.53 11.26
C GLN A 65 5.49 -4.23 12.41
N GLY A 66 6.80 -4.15 12.12
CA GLY A 66 7.80 -3.81 13.14
C GLY A 66 7.53 -2.44 13.78
N GLN A 67 7.26 -1.42 12.96
CA GLN A 67 6.88 -0.09 13.46
C GLN A 67 5.55 -0.12 14.23
N TRP A 68 4.57 -0.85 13.73
CA TRP A 68 3.25 -0.96 14.34
C TRP A 68 3.31 -1.62 15.71
N THR A 69 4.09 -2.69 15.86
CA THR A 69 4.30 -3.39 17.14
C THR A 69 4.94 -2.48 18.20
N LEU A 70 5.77 -1.51 17.79
CA LEU A 70 6.41 -0.55 18.70
C LEU A 70 5.46 0.58 19.11
N ASP A 71 4.47 0.93 18.29
CA ASP A 71 3.49 2.00 18.54
C ASP A 71 2.35 1.54 19.48
N THR A 72 2.70 1.30 20.75
CA THR A 72 1.78 0.81 21.79
C THR A 72 0.84 1.87 22.36
N GLY A 73 1.05 3.16 22.03
CA GLY A 73 0.20 4.27 22.50
C GLY A 73 -1.14 4.39 21.77
N ASN A 74 -1.42 3.53 20.79
CA ASN A 74 -2.57 3.62 19.92
C ASN A 74 -3.71 2.68 20.35
N LYS A 75 -4.92 3.23 20.55
CA LYS A 75 -6.16 2.45 20.84
C LYS A 75 -6.45 1.37 19.80
N LEU A 76 -6.07 1.61 18.54
CA LEU A 76 -6.28 0.64 17.46
C LEU A 76 -5.34 -0.56 17.57
N HIS A 77 -4.13 -0.40 18.13
CA HIS A 77 -3.15 -1.48 18.26
C HIS A 77 -3.70 -2.66 19.08
N THR A 78 -4.42 -2.38 20.18
CA THR A 78 -5.03 -3.42 21.00
C THR A 78 -6.05 -4.27 20.25
N VAL A 79 -6.77 -3.68 19.29
CA VAL A 79 -7.79 -4.37 18.50
C VAL A 79 -7.21 -4.97 17.22
N LYS A 80 -6.12 -4.41 16.71
CA LYS A 80 -5.48 -4.79 15.46
C LYS A 80 -3.96 -4.92 15.65
N PRO A 81 -3.47 -5.99 16.29
CA PRO A 81 -2.03 -6.17 16.51
C PRO A 81 -1.27 -6.48 15.20
N VAL A 82 -1.96 -7.00 14.18
CA VAL A 82 -1.36 -7.39 12.90
C VAL A 82 -1.71 -6.41 11.79
N VAL A 83 -0.71 -6.03 11.01
CA VAL A 83 -0.81 -5.18 9.82
C VAL A 83 -1.33 -6.01 8.65
N GLU A 84 -2.64 -6.23 8.67
CA GLU A 84 -3.38 -6.86 7.59
C GLU A 84 -4.57 -6.02 7.13
N PHE A 85 -5.14 -6.38 5.98
CA PHE A 85 -6.36 -5.77 5.50
C PHE A 85 -7.56 -6.32 6.28
N TRP A 86 -8.38 -5.42 6.82
CA TRP A 86 -9.68 -5.82 7.34
C TRP A 86 -10.71 -5.79 6.21
N PRO A 87 -11.62 -6.80 6.15
CA PRO A 87 -12.69 -6.77 5.19
C PRO A 87 -13.51 -5.48 5.37
N SER A 88 -13.66 -4.73 4.29
CA SER A 88 -14.55 -3.57 4.25
C SER A 88 -15.98 -4.04 4.01
N LEU A 89 -16.92 -3.41 4.70
CA LEU A 89 -18.34 -3.59 4.44
C LEU A 89 -18.69 -2.81 3.16
N LYS A 90 -19.65 -3.33 2.39
CA LYS A 90 -20.12 -2.67 1.15
C LYS A 90 -20.70 -1.26 1.39
N ASN A 91 -21.00 -0.92 2.64
CA ASN A 91 -21.60 0.36 3.03
C ASN A 91 -20.65 1.16 3.92
N ARG A 92 -20.23 2.34 3.44
CA ARG A 92 -19.39 3.30 4.18
C ARG A 92 -19.92 3.64 5.58
N LYS A 93 -21.25 3.77 5.74
CA LYS A 93 -21.87 4.05 7.04
C LYS A 93 -21.63 2.90 8.02
N ALA A 94 -21.76 1.67 7.56
CA ALA A 94 -21.52 0.48 8.38
C ALA A 94 -20.05 0.36 8.78
N ASP A 95 -19.12 0.60 7.84
CA ASP A 95 -17.67 0.63 8.14
C ASP A 95 -17.29 1.71 9.15
N THR A 96 -17.91 2.89 9.03
CA THR A 96 -17.68 3.98 9.98
C THR A 96 -18.15 3.61 11.38
N ILE A 97 -19.34 3.00 11.49
CA ILE A 97 -19.89 2.53 12.76
C ILE A 97 -18.98 1.45 13.35
N LEU A 98 -18.60 0.44 12.55
CA LEU A 98 -17.73 -0.65 12.97
C LEU A 98 -16.36 -0.16 13.45
N THR A 99 -15.75 0.76 12.70
CA THR A 99 -14.47 1.36 13.07
C THR A 99 -14.60 2.11 14.39
N ARG A 100 -15.64 2.94 14.56
CA ARG A 100 -15.89 3.66 15.82
C ARG A 100 -16.13 2.70 16.98
N LEU A 101 -16.85 1.60 16.78
CA LEU A 101 -17.04 0.57 17.81
C LEU A 101 -15.71 -0.06 18.22
N ARG A 102 -14.87 -0.44 17.24
CA ARG A 102 -13.54 -1.04 17.49
C ARG A 102 -12.64 -0.15 18.34
N VAL A 103 -12.49 1.12 17.97
CA VAL A 103 -11.64 2.06 18.73
C VAL A 103 -12.35 2.72 19.93
N GLY A 104 -13.54 2.23 20.29
CA GLY A 104 -14.30 2.75 21.42
C GLY A 104 -14.68 4.22 21.29
N HIS A 105 -14.99 4.72 20.08
CA HIS A 105 -15.54 6.06 19.80
C HIS A 105 -17.07 6.06 19.81
N THR A 106 -17.64 5.71 20.97
CA THR A 106 -19.09 5.72 21.20
C THR A 106 -19.47 6.85 22.15
N ARG A 107 -20.75 7.20 22.22
CA ARG A 107 -21.25 8.14 23.22
C ARG A 107 -20.92 7.69 24.64
N PHE A 108 -20.99 6.40 24.94
CA PHE A 108 -20.70 5.88 26.29
C PHE A 108 -19.25 6.14 26.73
N THR A 109 -18.30 5.92 25.83
CA THR A 109 -16.86 6.05 26.09
C THR A 109 -16.32 7.48 25.92
N HIS A 110 -16.96 8.34 25.12
CA HIS A 110 -16.50 9.71 24.85
C HIS A 110 -17.34 10.82 25.46
N ARG A 111 -18.54 10.55 26.00
CA ARG A 111 -19.39 11.59 26.62
C ARG A 111 -18.64 12.38 27.69
N HIS A 112 -17.88 11.70 28.54
CA HIS A 112 -17.14 12.37 29.61
C HIS A 112 -16.07 13.32 29.07
N LEU A 113 -15.38 12.95 27.98
CA LEU A 113 -14.42 13.83 27.28
C LEU A 113 -15.11 15.05 26.67
N LEU A 114 -16.29 14.87 26.06
CA LEU A 114 -17.05 15.96 25.44
C LEU A 114 -17.64 16.93 26.45
N LEU A 115 -17.95 16.45 27.66
CA LEU A 115 -18.57 17.26 28.72
C LEU A 115 -17.57 17.71 29.80
N GLY A 116 -16.30 17.31 29.71
CA GLY A 116 -15.29 17.57 30.75
C GLY A 116 -15.58 16.88 32.09
N GLU A 117 -16.40 15.82 32.07
CA GLU A 117 -16.77 15.05 33.25
C GLU A 117 -15.72 13.97 33.56
N GLN A 118 -15.75 13.42 34.77
CA GLN A 118 -14.91 12.27 35.13
C GLN A 118 -15.30 11.04 34.30
N ALA A 119 -14.29 10.24 33.91
CA ALA A 119 -14.51 9.01 33.18
C ALA A 119 -15.43 8.05 33.98
N PRO A 120 -16.51 7.52 33.38
CA PRO A 120 -17.42 6.63 34.10
C PRO A 120 -16.72 5.31 34.41
N MET A 121 -16.92 4.78 35.62
CA MET A 121 -16.41 3.47 36.00
C MET A 121 -17.39 2.38 35.56
N CYS A 122 -16.87 1.31 35.00
CA CYS A 122 -17.64 0.10 34.70
C CYS A 122 -18.06 -0.59 36.01
N SER A 123 -19.37 -0.67 36.29
CA SER A 123 -19.89 -1.34 37.50
C SER A 123 -19.59 -2.83 37.58
N GLN A 124 -19.29 -3.47 36.44
CA GLN A 124 -19.09 -4.91 36.32
C GLN A 124 -17.61 -5.31 36.36
N CYS A 125 -16.74 -4.41 35.92
CA CYS A 125 -15.31 -4.67 35.76
C CYS A 125 -14.44 -3.76 36.63
N TYR A 126 -15.02 -2.74 37.28
CA TYR A 126 -14.35 -1.75 38.13
C TYR A 126 -13.16 -1.05 37.46
N VAL A 127 -13.14 -1.04 36.13
CA VAL A 127 -12.17 -0.32 35.30
C VAL A 127 -12.86 0.93 34.75
N TYR A 128 -12.15 2.06 34.72
CA TYR A 128 -12.65 3.25 34.04
C TYR A 128 -12.95 2.94 32.57
N ALA A 129 -14.10 3.38 32.06
CA ALA A 129 -14.52 3.24 30.67
C ALA A 129 -13.75 4.21 29.76
N LEU A 130 -12.42 4.22 29.88
CA LEU A 130 -11.50 5.03 29.11
C LEU A 130 -11.28 4.42 27.71
N TYR A 131 -11.47 3.10 27.55
CA TYR A 131 -10.98 2.40 26.37
C TYR A 131 -11.92 1.38 25.74
N TYR A 132 -12.81 0.74 26.51
CA TYR A 132 -13.63 -0.36 25.98
C TYR A 132 -15.05 -0.33 26.55
N VAL A 133 -16.02 -0.59 25.68
CA VAL A 133 -17.24 -1.24 26.15
C VAL A 133 -16.80 -2.62 26.64
N CYS A 134 -16.88 -2.83 27.96
CA CYS A 134 -16.52 -4.03 28.74
C CYS A 134 -16.06 -5.24 27.89
N SER A 135 -14.76 -5.53 27.95
CA SER A 135 -14.05 -6.60 27.23
C SER A 135 -14.70 -7.98 27.30
N SER A 136 -15.54 -8.23 28.31
CA SER A 136 -16.28 -9.49 28.48
C SER A 136 -17.43 -9.70 27.48
N HIS A 137 -17.93 -8.66 26.79
CA HIS A 137 -19.04 -8.80 25.84
C HIS A 137 -18.68 -8.57 24.35
N LEU A 138 -17.63 -7.81 24.03
CA LEU A 138 -17.34 -7.44 22.63
C LEU A 138 -16.16 -8.15 21.98
N ILE A 139 -15.20 -8.63 22.77
CA ILE A 139 -14.05 -9.38 22.22
C ILE A 139 -14.49 -10.73 21.61
N ARG A 140 -15.67 -11.24 22.00
CA ARG A 140 -16.30 -12.42 21.37
C ARG A 140 -17.10 -12.11 20.10
N LEU A 141 -17.52 -10.86 19.87
CA LEU A 141 -18.38 -10.49 18.72
C LEU A 141 -17.62 -9.94 17.52
N PHE A 142 -16.39 -9.46 17.71
CA PHE A 142 -15.64 -8.76 16.66
C PHE A 142 -14.30 -9.41 16.28
N LYS A 143 -14.09 -10.68 16.65
CA LYS A 143 -13.14 -11.55 15.96
C LYS A 143 -13.81 -12.04 14.67
N PHE A 144 -13.62 -11.28 13.59
CA PHE A 144 -13.70 -11.81 12.23
C PHE A 144 -12.32 -12.28 11.82
#